data_AF-A0A9P0L449-F1
#
_entry.id   AF-A0A9P0L449-F1
#
_cell.length_a   1.000
_cell.length_b   1.000
_cell.length_c   1.000
_cell.angle_alpha   90.00
_cell.angle_beta   90.00
_cell.angle_gamma   90.00
#
_symmetry.space_group_name_H-M   'P 1'
#
loop_
_entity.id
_entity.type
_entity.pdbx_description
1 polymer ?
#
loop_
_entity_poly.entity_id
_entity_poly.type
_entity_poly.pdbx_seq_one_letter_code
_entity_poly.pdbx_strand_id
1 'polypeptide(L)'
;MADDVDVCAICADNFVVNSKVIKCKLCGKSFHPVCVGLKDLICKYLCEFDSLIWFCDNCKQAGNSSVAKSQLDVNSDSNSHMLIMQKQIECLNREKDIQAELISKLESSLELHKFKSDQ
;
A
#
# COMPACT_ATOMS: atom_id res chain seq x y z
N MET A 1 -23.16 -23.13 31.19
CA MET A 1 -22.58 -21.98 30.48
C MET A 1 -22.26 -22.51 29.09
N ALA A 2 -23.02 -22.08 28.07
CA ALA A 2 -22.83 -22.60 26.73
C ALA A 2 -21.64 -21.85 26.13
N ASP A 3 -20.52 -22.57 25.96
CA ASP A 3 -19.33 -22.07 25.28
C ASP A 3 -19.72 -21.54 23.90
N ASP A 4 -19.18 -20.38 23.53
CA ASP A 4 -19.18 -19.86 22.16
C ASP A 4 -18.51 -20.89 21.25
N VAL A 5 -19.32 -21.77 20.65
CA VAL A 5 -18.82 -22.74 19.68
C VAL A 5 -18.47 -21.96 18.42
N ASP A 6 -17.18 -21.85 18.12
CA ASP A 6 -16.72 -21.34 16.83
C ASP A 6 -17.33 -22.20 15.72
N VAL A 7 -18.09 -21.56 14.81
CA VAL A 7 -18.76 -22.21 13.68
C VAL A 7 -18.25 -21.65 12.36
N CYS A 8 -18.33 -22.46 11.31
CA CYS A 8 -17.98 -22.04 9.97
C CYS A 8 -19.00 -21.01 9.45
N ALA A 9 -18.51 -19.86 8.99
CA ALA A 9 -19.36 -18.79 8.49
C ALA A 9 -20.07 -19.09 7.15
N ILE A 10 -19.83 -20.25 6.53
CA ILE A 10 -20.51 -20.69 5.30
C ILE A 10 -21.56 -21.75 5.58
N CYS A 11 -21.21 -22.85 6.25
CA CYS A 11 -22.12 -23.97 6.49
C CYS A 11 -22.79 -23.95 7.88
N ALA A 12 -22.39 -23.02 8.77
CA ALA A 12 -22.83 -22.93 10.16
C ALA A 12 -22.56 -24.18 11.01
N ASP A 13 -21.79 -25.14 10.49
CA ASP A 13 -21.37 -26.33 11.23
C ASP A 13 -20.14 -26.03 12.10
N ASN A 14 -19.96 -26.84 13.14
CA ASN A 14 -18.85 -26.73 14.07
C ASN A 14 -17.55 -27.32 13.46
N PHE A 15 -16.44 -27.17 14.18
CA PHE A 15 -15.14 -27.70 13.76
C PHE A 15 -14.75 -29.01 14.46
N VAL A 16 -15.72 -29.72 15.07
CA VAL A 16 -15.46 -30.90 15.93
C VAL A 16 -14.88 -32.07 15.15
N VAL A 17 -15.33 -32.28 13.90
CA VAL A 17 -14.92 -33.43 13.08
C VAL A 17 -13.69 -33.11 12.20
N ASN A 18 -13.48 -31.84 11.86
CA ASN A 18 -12.39 -31.38 11.01
C ASN A 18 -11.68 -30.21 11.68
N SER A 19 -10.57 -30.51 12.35
CA SER A 19 -9.80 -29.56 13.17
C SER A 19 -9.06 -28.49 12.37
N LYS A 20 -9.06 -28.57 11.02
CA LYS A 20 -8.49 -27.53 10.18
C LYS A 20 -9.46 -26.36 10.07
N VAL A 21 -9.10 -25.24 10.70
CA VAL A 21 -9.81 -23.97 10.61
C VAL A 21 -8.95 -22.97 9.85
N ILE A 22 -9.56 -22.20 8.96
CA ILE A 22 -8.93 -21.02 8.38
C ILE A 22 -9.70 -19.77 8.78
N LYS A 23 -8.96 -18.75 9.22
CA LYS A 23 -9.53 -17.48 9.67
C LYS A 23 -9.26 -16.38 8.65
N CYS A 24 -10.29 -15.64 8.26
CA CYS A 24 -10.10 -14.47 7.42
C CYS A 24 -9.43 -13.37 8.26
N LYS A 25 -8.30 -12.83 7.79
CA LYS A 25 -7.59 -11.77 8.52
C LYS A 25 -8.37 -10.46 8.62
N LEU A 26 -9.25 -10.19 7.65
CA LEU A 26 -10.03 -8.94 7.61
C LEU A 26 -11.26 -9.00 8.52
N CYS A 27 -12.13 -10.00 8.34
CA CYS A 27 -13.39 -10.07 9.09
C CYS A 27 -13.33 -10.96 10.34
N GLY A 28 -12.21 -11.65 10.57
CA GLY A 28 -12.01 -12.51 11.74
C GLY A 28 -12.89 -13.77 11.77
N LYS A 29 -13.71 -14.03 10.75
CA LYS A 29 -14.57 -15.22 10.71
C LYS A 29 -13.76 -16.49 10.39
N SER A 30 -14.21 -17.61 10.94
CA SER A 30 -13.65 -18.94 10.78
C SER A 30 -14.38 -19.71 9.67
N PHE A 31 -13.64 -20.51 8.91
CA PHE A 31 -14.15 -21.27 7.78
C PHE A 31 -13.51 -22.65 7.74
N HIS A 32 -14.24 -23.65 7.23
CA HIS A 32 -13.62 -24.91 6.82
C HIS A 32 -12.88 -24.69 5.49
N PRO A 33 -11.65 -25.22 5.32
CA PRO A 33 -10.93 -25.15 4.05
C PRO A 33 -11.75 -25.65 2.85
N VAL A 34 -12.53 -26.70 3.04
CA VAL A 34 -13.39 -27.28 2.00
C VAL A 34 -14.52 -26.33 1.60
N CYS A 35 -15.14 -25.64 2.56
CA CYS A 35 -16.21 -24.67 2.30
C CYS A 35 -15.74 -23.47 1.47
N VAL A 36 -14.44 -23.16 1.52
CA VAL A 36 -13.81 -22.07 0.74
C VAL A 36 -12.98 -22.58 -0.44
N GLY A 37 -13.10 -23.87 -0.78
CA GLY A 37 -12.43 -24.46 -1.94
C GLY A 37 -10.89 -24.48 -1.86
N LEU A 38 -10.31 -24.42 -0.66
CA LEU A 38 -8.87 -24.46 -0.49
C LEU A 38 -8.32 -25.88 -0.57
N LYS A 39 -7.28 -26.05 -1.39
CA LYS A 39 -6.52 -27.30 -1.47
C LYS A 39 -5.66 -27.48 -0.21
N ASP A 40 -5.45 -28.73 0.20
CA ASP A 40 -4.63 -29.05 1.39
C ASP A 40 -3.22 -28.47 1.33
N LEU A 41 -2.61 -28.45 0.14
CA LEU A 41 -1.28 -27.86 -0.07
C LEU A 41 -1.26 -26.36 0.28
N ILE A 42 -2.30 -25.61 -0.10
CA ILE A 42 -2.40 -24.18 0.20
C ILE A 42 -2.60 -23.98 1.70
N CYS A 43 -3.41 -24.84 2.33
CA CYS A 43 -3.59 -24.80 3.79
C CYS A 43 -2.27 -25.05 4.52
N LYS A 44 -1.44 -25.98 4.03
CA LYS A 44 -0.12 -26.23 4.59
C LYS A 44 0.76 -24.98 4.51
N TYR A 45 0.83 -24.33 3.35
CA TYR A 45 1.59 -23.09 3.19
C TYR A 45 1.11 -21.97 4.10
N LEU A 46 -0.21 -21.80 4.23
CA LEU A 46 -0.78 -20.78 5.11
C LEU A 46 -0.49 -21.03 6.60
N CYS A 47 -0.31 -22.29 7.01
CA CYS A 47 0.10 -22.63 8.37
C CYS A 47 1.61 -22.56 8.60
N GLU A 48 2.42 -22.73 7.55
CA GLU A 48 3.89 -22.78 7.63
C GLU A 48 4.53 -21.39 7.54
N PHE A 49 3.88 -20.46 6.84
CA PHE A 49 4.40 -19.12 6.58
C PHE A 49 3.49 -18.04 7.16
N ASP A 50 3.91 -17.43 8.28
CA ASP A 50 3.19 -16.32 8.93
C ASP A 50 3.04 -15.06 8.05
N SER A 51 3.88 -14.93 7.02
CA SER A 51 3.81 -13.85 6.04
C SER A 51 2.63 -14.01 5.07
N LEU A 52 2.05 -15.21 4.96
CA LEU A 52 0.92 -15.47 4.09
C LEU A 52 -0.40 -15.23 4.84
N ILE A 53 -1.25 -14.42 4.22
CA ILE A 53 -2.53 -14.00 4.78
C ILE A 53 -3.64 -14.46 3.86
N TRP A 54 -4.71 -14.99 4.44
CA TRP A 54 -5.91 -15.38 3.70
C TRP A 54 -7.09 -14.46 3.99
N PHE A 55 -7.87 -14.20 2.95
CA PHE A 55 -9.11 -13.42 2.98
C PHE A 55 -10.25 -14.24 2.36
N CYS A 56 -11.44 -14.17 2.96
CA CYS A 56 -12.63 -14.78 2.36
C CYS A 56 -13.11 -13.98 1.15
N ASP A 57 -13.92 -14.60 0.29
CA ASP A 57 -14.33 -13.99 -0.97
C ASP A 57 -15.17 -12.71 -0.78
N ASN A 58 -15.98 -12.64 0.26
CA ASN A 58 -16.69 -11.42 0.64
C ASN A 58 -15.73 -10.27 0.95
N CYS A 59 -14.62 -10.56 1.64
CA CYS A 59 -13.60 -9.57 1.96
C CYS A 59 -12.76 -9.19 0.74
N LYS A 60 -12.47 -10.14 -0.17
CA LYS A 60 -11.83 -9.84 -1.45
C LYS A 60 -12.70 -8.91 -2.31
N GLN A 61 -14.00 -9.17 -2.37
CA GLN A 61 -14.96 -8.35 -3.10
C GLN A 61 -15.16 -6.98 -2.46
N ALA A 62 -15.21 -6.92 -1.13
CA ALA A 62 -15.25 -5.65 -0.39
C ALA A 62 -13.99 -4.81 -0.67
N GLY A 63 -12.79 -5.42 -0.64
CA GLY A 63 -11.54 -4.77 -1.03
C GLY A 63 -11.57 -4.21 -2.46
N ASN A 64 -12.05 -4.99 -3.43
CA ASN A 64 -12.18 -4.53 -4.83
C ASN A 64 -13.23 -3.43 -5.01
N SER A 65 -14.32 -3.48 -4.24
CA SER A 65 -15.35 -2.44 -4.21
C SER A 65 -14.85 -1.17 -3.52
N SER A 66 -13.95 -1.34 -2.55
CA SER A 66 -13.25 -0.26 -1.87
C SER A 66 -12.15 0.35 -2.73
N VAL A 67 -11.51 -0.34 -3.69
CA VAL A 67 -10.65 0.34 -4.69
C VAL A 67 -11.47 1.29 -5.57
N ALA A 68 -12.75 0.99 -5.81
CA ALA A 68 -13.67 1.92 -6.49
C ALA A 68 -14.24 3.02 -5.57
N LYS A 69 -14.13 2.90 -4.24
CA LYS A 69 -14.68 3.84 -3.24
C LYS A 69 -13.65 4.47 -2.29
N SER A 70 -12.36 4.16 -2.43
CA SER A 70 -11.25 4.68 -1.61
C SER A 70 -10.77 6.04 -2.09
N GLN A 71 -11.73 6.94 -2.31
CA GLN A 71 -11.48 8.39 -2.32
C GLN A 71 -11.92 9.05 -1.01
N LEU A 72 -12.42 8.31 -0.01
CA LEU A 72 -13.04 8.94 1.17
C LEU A 72 -12.34 8.72 2.53
N ASP A 73 -11.40 7.78 2.69
CA ASP A 73 -10.76 7.53 4.00
C ASP A 73 -9.22 7.58 3.99
N VAL A 74 -8.61 8.43 3.17
CA VAL A 74 -7.16 8.74 3.20
C VAL A 74 -6.91 10.21 3.50
N ASN A 75 -7.70 10.84 4.36
CA ASN A 75 -7.67 12.30 4.53
C ASN A 75 -6.60 12.83 5.52
N SER A 76 -5.80 11.97 6.15
CA SER A 76 -4.75 12.42 7.08
C SER A 76 -3.32 12.29 6.53
N ASP A 77 -3.00 11.24 5.77
CA ASP A 77 -1.65 11.03 5.20
C ASP A 77 -1.49 11.54 3.75
N SER A 78 -2.57 11.70 2.99
CA SER A 78 -2.46 12.27 1.63
C SER A 78 -2.15 13.76 1.64
N ASN A 79 -2.59 14.50 2.67
CA ASN A 79 -2.26 15.92 2.83
C ASN A 79 -0.77 16.13 3.17
N SER A 80 -0.20 15.30 4.05
CA SER A 80 1.22 15.41 4.40
C SER A 80 2.11 15.10 3.20
N HIS A 81 1.78 14.05 2.43
CA HIS A 81 2.51 13.70 1.22
C HIS A 81 2.39 14.78 0.12
N MET A 82 1.20 15.37 -0.07
CA MET A 82 0.99 16.46 -1.01
C MET A 82 1.77 17.73 -0.62
N LEU A 83 1.82 18.06 0.67
CA LEU A 83 2.61 19.19 1.19
C LEU A 83 4.12 18.95 0.99
N ILE A 84 4.60 17.73 1.22
CA ILE A 84 6.01 17.36 0.98
C ILE A 84 6.35 17.51 -0.50
N MET A 85 5.50 17.00 -1.41
CA MET A 85 5.72 17.16 -2.85
C MET A 85 5.71 18.63 -3.29
N GLN A 86 4.79 19.44 -2.77
CA GLN A 86 4.76 20.88 -3.06
C GLN A 86 6.04 21.58 -2.59
N LYS A 87 6.52 21.25 -1.39
CA LYS A 87 7.79 21.78 -0.87
C LYS A 87 8.98 21.34 -1.71
N GLN A 88 8.99 20.11 -2.21
CA GLN A 88 10.06 19.64 -3.08
C GLN A 88 10.08 20.37 -4.42
N ILE A 89 8.92 20.64 -5.02
CA ILE A 89 8.80 21.45 -6.24
C ILE A 89 9.32 22.88 -5.98
N GLU A 90 8.94 23.49 -4.85
CA GLU A 90 9.40 24.82 -4.47
C GLU A 90 10.94 24.87 -4.33
N CYS A 91 11.54 23.89 -3.66
CA CYS A 91 12.99 23.79 -3.53
C CYS A 91 13.70 23.62 -4.88
N LEU A 92 13.21 22.73 -5.73
CA LEU A 92 13.77 22.50 -7.06
C LEU A 92 13.71 23.76 -7.94
N ASN A 93 12.61 24.51 -7.86
CA ASN A 93 12.49 25.76 -8.62
C ASN A 93 13.49 26.82 -8.13
N ARG A 94 13.69 26.97 -6.82
CA ARG A 94 14.72 27.90 -6.31
C ARG A 94 16.12 27.49 -6.75
N GLU A 95 16.44 26.20 -6.72
CA GLU A 95 17.75 25.71 -7.16
C GLU A 95 17.97 25.99 -8.65
N LYS A 96 16.93 25.76 -9.47
CA LYS A 96 16.94 26.10 -10.89
C LYS A 96 17.19 27.60 -11.13
N ASP A 97 16.56 28.47 -10.36
CA ASP A 97 16.74 29.93 -10.49
C ASP A 97 18.17 30.35 -10.11
N ILE A 98 18.73 29.78 -9.03
CA ILE A 98 20.12 30.02 -8.61
C ILE A 98 21.10 29.55 -9.70
N GLN A 99 20.86 28.38 -10.28
CA GLN A 99 21.69 27.86 -11.38
C GLN A 99 21.63 28.77 -12.61
N ALA A 100 20.45 29.26 -12.97
CA ALA A 100 20.29 30.19 -14.09
C ALA A 100 21.05 31.51 -13.86
N GLU A 101 21.00 32.06 -12.65
CA GLU A 101 21.75 33.28 -12.30
C GLU A 101 23.27 33.04 -12.35
N LEU A 102 23.75 31.89 -11.87
CA LEU A 102 25.17 31.53 -11.91
C LEU A 102 25.67 31.38 -13.36
N ILE A 103 24.88 30.72 -14.21
CA ILE A 103 25.19 30.57 -15.65
C ILE A 103 25.30 31.95 -16.29
N SER A 104 24.34 32.84 -16.06
CA SER A 104 24.36 34.20 -16.62
C SER A 104 25.61 34.98 -16.20
N LYS A 105 26.02 34.90 -14.93
CA LYS A 105 27.25 35.54 -14.44
C LYS A 105 28.52 34.98 -15.08
N LEU A 106 28.57 33.66 -15.30
CA LEU A 106 29.69 33.01 -15.98
C LEU A 106 29.78 33.43 -17.44
N GLU A 107 28.66 33.51 -18.15
CA GLU A 107 28.60 33.98 -19.53
C GLU A 107 29.10 35.42 -19.66
N SER A 108 28.64 36.34 -18.80
CA SER A 108 29.14 37.72 -18.80
C SER A 108 30.64 37.82 -18.47
N SER A 109 31.14 36.97 -17.56
CA SER A 109 32.57 36.92 -17.22
C SER A 109 33.42 36.39 -18.37
N LEU A 110 32.89 35.41 -19.11
CA LEU A 110 33.52 34.85 -20.30
C LEU A 110 33.61 35.89 -21.42
N GLU A 111 32.56 36.67 -21.65
CA GLU A 111 32.54 37.76 -22.63
C GLU A 111 33.58 38.84 -22.30
N LEU A 112 33.68 39.25 -21.03
CA LEU A 112 34.71 40.18 -20.58
C LEU A 112 36.13 39.63 -20.78
N HIS A 113 36.34 38.33 -20.56
CA HIS A 113 37.65 37.71 -20.74
C HIS A 113 38.04 37.60 -22.22
N LYS A 114 37.08 37.30 -23.11
CA LYS A 114 37.29 37.31 -24.57
C LYS A 114 37.69 38.70 -25.06
N PHE A 115 37.00 39.75 -24.59
CA PHE A 115 37.33 41.12 -24.95
C PHE A 115 38.75 41.54 -24.52
N LYS A 116 39.25 41.02 -23.39
CA LYS A 116 40.61 41.30 -22.90
C LYS A 116 41.71 40.49 -23.61
N SER A 117 41.39 39.36 -24.24
CA SER A 117 42.36 38.55 -24.98
C SER A 117 42.55 38.98 -26.44
N ASP A 118 41.66 39.82 -26.97
CA ASP A 118 41.70 40.33 -28.36
C ASP A 118 42.38 41.71 -28.49
N GLN A 119 42.99 42.22 -27.41
CA GLN A 119 43.67 43.52 -27.32
C GLN A 119 45.14 43.32 -26.95
#